data_AF-A0A0W8DSI0-F1
#
_entry.id   AF-A0A0W8DSI0-F1
#
_cell.length_a   1.000
_cell.length_b   1.000
_cell.length_c   1.000
_cell.angle_alpha   90.00
_cell.angle_beta   90.00
_cell.angle_gamma   90.00
#
_symmetry.space_group_name_H-M   'P 1'
#
loop_
_entity.id
_entity.type
_entity.pdbx_description
1 polymer ?
#
loop_
_entity_poly.entity_id
_entity_poly.type
_entity_poly.pdbx_seq_one_letter_code
_entity_poly.pdbx_strand_id
1 'polypeptide(L)'
;MDHWPEVVYGPLGAVEKKDADPNEEVRTIHDLSFPKYDSVNSSFITDSVPRVCYESVVRIARRIENLANYGYEGRIFMLKGDVKGAFRLLRVRANQVFRIVACFKELGIIIIDMAAPFGWAGSPPCYALFGRAILADGRKFACNSVGVGEHRAFFSL
;
A
#
# COMPACT_ATOMS: atom_id res chain seq x y z
N MET A 1 -29.13 -15.27 -5.70
CA MET A 1 -28.64 -13.90 -5.87
C MET A 1 -28.69 -13.58 -7.35
N ASP A 2 -29.43 -12.55 -7.71
CA ASP A 2 -29.49 -12.08 -9.09
C ASP A 2 -28.12 -11.50 -9.45
N HIS A 3 -27.49 -12.02 -10.51
CA HIS A 3 -26.22 -11.51 -11.00
C HIS A 3 -26.43 -10.16 -11.65
N TRP A 4 -25.72 -9.14 -11.16
CA TRP A 4 -25.69 -7.85 -11.83
C TRP A 4 -24.60 -7.89 -12.90
N PRO A 5 -24.94 -7.65 -14.18
CA PRO A 5 -24.01 -7.87 -15.29
C PRO A 5 -22.79 -6.93 -15.27
N GLU A 6 -22.91 -5.81 -14.56
CA GLU A 6 -21.82 -4.84 -14.43
C GLU A 6 -20.85 -5.17 -13.29
N VAL A 7 -21.23 -6.07 -12.37
CA VAL A 7 -20.46 -6.37 -11.16
C VAL A 7 -19.46 -7.50 -11.40
N VAL A 8 -18.22 -7.26 -10.99
CA VAL A 8 -17.17 -8.29 -10.95
C VAL A 8 -17.14 -8.91 -9.57
N TYR A 9 -17.50 -10.19 -9.48
CA TYR A 9 -17.58 -10.91 -8.21
C TYR A 9 -16.28 -11.68 -7.93
N GLY A 10 -15.48 -11.19 -6.99
CA GLY A 10 -14.33 -11.91 -6.45
C GLY A 10 -14.73 -12.79 -5.25
N PRO A 11 -14.21 -14.02 -5.11
CA PRO A 11 -14.46 -14.82 -3.92
C PRO A 11 -13.76 -14.21 -2.69
N LEU A 12 -14.40 -14.39 -1.54
CA LEU A 12 -13.84 -14.05 -0.23
C LEU A 12 -13.24 -15.30 0.42
N GLY A 13 -11.97 -15.24 0.79
CA GLY A 13 -11.27 -16.25 1.57
C GLY A 13 -10.90 -15.74 2.96
N ALA A 14 -10.50 -16.67 3.82
CA ALA A 14 -9.95 -16.38 5.13
C ALA A 14 -8.59 -17.08 5.27
N VAL A 15 -7.61 -16.39 5.82
CA VAL A 15 -6.29 -16.95 6.13
C VAL A 15 -5.98 -16.66 7.59
N GLU A 16 -5.46 -17.67 8.27
CA GLU A 16 -5.07 -17.59 9.67
C GLU A 16 -4.01 -16.51 9.87
N LYS A 17 -4.18 -15.72 10.93
CA LYS A 17 -3.16 -14.76 11.34
C LYS A 17 -2.18 -15.48 12.24
N LYS A 18 -0.88 -15.25 12.00
CA LYS A 18 0.16 -15.74 12.91
C LYS A 18 -0.10 -15.19 14.31
N ASP A 19 -0.01 -16.07 15.31
CA ASP A 19 -0.14 -15.74 16.73
C ASP A 19 -1.55 -15.24 17.15
N ALA A 20 -2.61 -15.66 16.45
CA ALA A 20 -4.01 -15.42 16.83
C ALA A 20 -4.87 -16.69 16.63
N ASP A 21 -5.92 -16.86 17.44
CA ASP A 21 -6.91 -17.93 17.24
C ASP A 21 -7.76 -17.61 15.99
N PRO A 22 -7.84 -18.52 15.00
CA PRO A 22 -8.67 -18.33 13.81
C PRO A 22 -10.17 -18.15 14.10
N ASN A 23 -10.67 -18.60 15.26
CA ASN A 23 -12.06 -18.37 15.66
C ASN A 23 -12.29 -16.93 16.17
N GLU A 24 -11.22 -16.22 16.57
CA GLU A 24 -11.28 -14.83 17.03
C GLU A 24 -10.87 -13.85 15.92
N GLU A 25 -9.81 -14.14 15.18
CA GLU A 25 -9.27 -13.25 14.16
C GLU A 25 -8.69 -13.99 12.95
N VAL A 26 -9.17 -13.61 11.75
CA VAL A 26 -8.61 -14.06 10.46
C VAL A 26 -8.29 -12.88 9.56
N ARG A 27 -7.37 -13.09 8.61
CA ARG A 27 -7.16 -12.18 7.49
C ARG A 27 -8.14 -12.53 6.38
N THR A 28 -9.09 -11.65 6.16
CA THR A 28 -9.97 -11.76 4.99
C THR A 28 -9.18 -11.45 3.72
N ILE A 29 -9.30 -12.31 2.70
CA ILE A 29 -8.67 -12.15 1.39
C ILE A 29 -9.77 -12.02 0.33
N HIS A 30 -9.75 -10.91 -0.40
CA HIS A 30 -10.57 -10.71 -1.58
C HIS A 30 -9.74 -11.09 -2.81
N ASP A 31 -10.12 -12.14 -3.54
CA ASP A 31 -9.42 -12.51 -4.77
C ASP A 31 -9.84 -11.61 -5.93
N LEU A 32 -9.07 -10.54 -6.09
CA LEU A 32 -9.22 -9.51 -7.12
C LEU A 32 -8.64 -9.93 -8.48
N SER A 33 -8.10 -11.15 -8.57
CA SER A 33 -7.60 -11.74 -9.82
C SER A 33 -8.58 -12.75 -10.41
N PHE A 34 -9.68 -13.05 -9.71
CA PHE A 34 -10.79 -13.86 -10.18
C PHE A 34 -11.96 -12.99 -10.72
N PRO A 35 -12.66 -13.43 -11.77
CA PRO A 35 -12.30 -14.54 -12.66
C PRO A 35 -11.06 -14.19 -13.49
N LYS A 36 -10.34 -15.22 -13.95
CA LYS A 36 -9.15 -14.99 -14.80
C LYS A 36 -9.56 -14.21 -16.05
N TYR A 37 -8.77 -13.20 -16.42
CA TYR A 37 -8.97 -12.33 -17.60
C TYR A 37 -10.12 -11.32 -17.51
N ASP A 38 -11.10 -11.50 -16.62
CA ASP A 38 -12.23 -10.58 -16.43
C ASP A 38 -12.34 -10.10 -14.97
N SER A 39 -11.22 -10.14 -14.26
CA SER A 39 -11.11 -9.65 -12.90
C SER A 39 -10.76 -8.17 -12.84
N VAL A 40 -10.90 -7.59 -11.64
CA VAL A 40 -10.45 -6.23 -11.32
C VAL A 40 -9.01 -6.01 -11.73
N ASN A 41 -8.12 -6.95 -11.39
CA ASN A 41 -6.70 -6.85 -11.74
C ASN A 41 -6.45 -7.06 -13.24
N SER A 42 -7.24 -7.89 -13.93
CA SER A 42 -7.10 -8.07 -15.39
C SER A 42 -7.56 -6.84 -16.16
N SER A 43 -8.56 -6.12 -15.64
CA SER A 43 -9.09 -4.88 -16.20
C SER A 43 -8.27 -3.65 -15.82
N PHE A 44 -7.27 -3.78 -14.94
CA PHE A 44 -6.47 -2.65 -14.49
C PHE A 44 -5.49 -2.20 -15.58
N ILE A 45 -5.65 -0.95 -16.01
CA ILE A 45 -4.79 -0.33 -17.02
C ILE A 45 -3.61 0.33 -16.30
N THR A 46 -2.44 -0.29 -16.31
CA THR A 46 -1.24 0.22 -15.62
C THR A 46 -0.86 1.65 -16.04
N ASP A 47 -1.07 2.00 -17.31
CA ASP A 47 -0.77 3.34 -17.83
C ASP A 47 -1.76 4.42 -17.37
N SER A 48 -2.88 4.04 -16.73
CA SER A 48 -3.86 4.98 -16.17
C SER A 48 -3.42 5.62 -14.86
N VAL A 49 -2.30 5.16 -14.27
CA VAL A 49 -1.73 5.71 -13.03
C VAL A 49 -0.29 6.15 -13.25
N PRO A 50 0.22 7.14 -12.49
CA PRO A 50 1.61 7.56 -12.62
C PRO A 50 2.56 6.41 -12.31
N ARG A 51 3.58 6.25 -13.16
CA ARG A 51 4.62 5.24 -12.94
C ARG A 51 5.35 5.55 -11.62
N VAL A 52 5.47 4.52 -10.79
CA VAL A 52 6.24 4.59 -9.55
C VAL A 52 7.58 3.92 -9.79
N CYS A 53 8.64 4.70 -9.68
CA CYS A 53 10.00 4.18 -9.66
C CYS A 53 10.34 3.89 -8.20
N TYR A 54 10.44 2.62 -7.86
CA TYR A 54 10.96 2.21 -6.55
C TYR A 54 12.48 2.34 -6.57
N GLU A 55 13.00 3.04 -5.58
CA GLU A 55 14.44 3.12 -5.38
C GLU A 55 14.92 1.82 -4.74
N SER A 56 16.03 1.27 -5.24
CA SER A 56 16.59 0.06 -4.66
C SER A 56 17.12 0.33 -3.24
N VAL A 57 16.83 -0.59 -2.32
CA VAL A 57 17.39 -0.58 -0.95
C VAL A 57 18.94 -0.52 -0.96
N VAL A 58 19.56 -0.99 -2.04
CA VAL A 58 21.01 -0.92 -2.27
C VAL A 58 21.52 0.53 -2.24
N ARG A 59 20.72 1.51 -2.69
CA ARG A 59 21.13 2.92 -2.68
C ARG A 59 21.31 3.44 -1.24
N ILE A 60 20.43 3.04 -0.33
CA ILE A 60 20.53 3.40 1.09
C ILE A 60 21.70 2.65 1.74
N ALA A 61 21.85 1.35 1.46
CA ALA A 61 22.98 0.55 1.95
C ALA A 61 24.33 1.16 1.56
N ARG A 62 24.52 1.47 0.27
CA ARG A 62 25.73 2.14 -0.23
C ARG A 62 25.98 3.49 0.44
N ARG A 63 24.93 4.25 0.74
CA ARG A 63 25.08 5.54 1.43
C ARG A 63 25.56 5.36 2.86
N ILE A 64 25.04 4.36 3.58
CA ILE A 64 25.48 4.01 4.92
C ILE A 64 26.94 3.56 4.90
N GLU A 65 27.30 2.64 3.99
CA GLU A 65 28.67 2.15 3.81
C GLU A 65 29.63 3.29 3.49
N ASN A 66 29.26 4.20 2.58
CA ASN A 66 30.07 5.37 2.27
C ASN A 66 30.28 6.25 3.51
N LEU A 67 29.23 6.54 4.29
CA LEU A 67 29.42 7.36 5.49
C LEU A 67 30.30 6.68 6.54
N ALA A 68 30.15 5.37 6.72
CA ALA A 68 30.98 4.59 7.62
C ALA A 68 32.46 4.57 7.16
N ASN A 69 32.71 4.36 5.86
CA ASN A 69 34.05 4.22 5.31
C ASN A 69 34.79 5.55 5.13
N TYR A 70 34.08 6.66 4.90
CA TYR A 70 34.68 7.99 4.76
C TYR A 70 34.84 8.74 6.09
N GLY A 71 34.80 8.03 7.23
CA GLY A 71 35.17 8.59 8.53
C GLY A 71 34.13 9.55 9.12
N TYR A 72 32.84 9.36 8.84
CA TYR A 72 31.81 10.10 9.57
C TYR A 72 31.87 9.73 11.06
N GLU A 73 32.33 10.66 11.90
CA GLU A 73 32.55 10.45 13.33
C GLU A 73 31.24 10.37 14.15
N GLY A 74 30.11 10.71 13.52
CA GLY A 74 28.79 10.66 14.15
C GLY A 74 28.11 9.30 14.07
N ARG A 75 26.99 9.15 14.80
CA ARG A 75 26.11 7.97 14.69
C ARG A 75 25.23 8.05 13.45
N ILE A 76 25.17 6.97 12.69
CA ILE A 76 24.32 6.82 11.51
C ILE A 76 22.97 6.23 11.96
N PHE A 77 21.87 6.95 11.70
CA PHE A 77 20.51 6.50 12.08
C PHE A 77 19.61 6.33 10.84
N MET A 78 18.82 5.25 10.83
CA MET A 78 17.79 5.03 9.82
C MET A 78 16.41 5.21 10.44
N LEU A 79 15.59 6.07 9.84
CA LEU A 79 14.18 6.17 10.18
C LEU A 79 13.37 5.36 9.17
N LYS A 80 12.58 4.42 9.69
CA LYS A 80 11.63 3.64 8.90
C LYS A 80 10.26 3.75 9.56
N GLY A 81 9.27 4.14 8.79
CA GLY A 81 7.87 4.12 9.18
C GLY A 81 7.09 3.08 8.37
N ASP A 82 6.02 2.55 8.96
CA ASP A 82 4.98 1.80 8.26
C ASP A 82 3.62 2.46 8.54
N VAL A 83 2.78 2.56 7.52
CA VAL A 83 1.43 3.13 7.65
C VAL A 83 0.42 1.98 7.64
N LYS A 84 -0.05 1.63 8.84
CA LYS A 84 -1.05 0.57 9.01
C LYS A 84 -2.31 0.91 8.21
N GLY A 85 -2.71 0.01 7.31
CA GLY A 85 -3.91 0.18 6.51
C GLY A 85 -3.84 1.29 5.46
N ALA A 86 -2.63 1.66 5.02
CA ALA A 86 -2.35 2.69 4.01
C ALA A 86 -3.38 2.75 2.86
N PHE A 87 -3.71 1.62 2.24
CA PHE A 87 -4.61 1.59 1.09
C PHE A 87 -6.07 1.92 1.44
N ARG A 88 -6.50 1.69 2.69
CA ARG A 88 -7.85 2.05 3.15
C ARG A 88 -8.07 3.57 3.18
N LEU A 89 -6.99 4.36 3.16
CA LEU A 89 -7.05 5.81 3.05
C LEU A 89 -7.36 6.28 1.62
N LEU A 90 -7.21 5.41 0.63
CA LEU A 90 -7.48 5.73 -0.77
C LEU A 90 -8.93 5.36 -1.10
N ARG A 91 -9.75 6.36 -1.42
CA ARG A 91 -11.14 6.12 -1.84
C ARG A 91 -11.19 5.66 -3.29
N VAL A 92 -12.00 4.64 -3.56
CA VAL A 92 -12.31 4.23 -4.93
C VAL A 92 -13.27 5.26 -5.53
N ARG A 93 -13.11 5.56 -6.81
CA ARG A 93 -14.00 6.47 -7.54
C ARG A 93 -15.44 5.90 -7.47
N ALA A 94 -16.41 6.74 -7.13
CA ALA A 94 -17.80 6.31 -6.89
C ALA A 94 -18.40 5.51 -8.05
N ASN A 95 -18.13 5.90 -9.30
CA ASN A 95 -18.61 5.18 -10.48
C ASN A 95 -17.75 3.96 -10.88
N GLN A 96 -16.86 3.48 -10.01
CA GLN A 96 -16.04 2.28 -10.22
C GLN A 96 -16.13 1.28 -9.05
N VAL A 97 -16.80 1.65 -7.94
CA VAL A 97 -16.88 0.78 -6.74
C VAL A 97 -17.55 -0.56 -7.03
N PHE A 98 -18.44 -0.61 -8.02
CA PHE A 98 -19.13 -1.83 -8.46
C PHE A 98 -18.18 -2.90 -9.01
N ARG A 99 -16.94 -2.55 -9.35
CA ARG A 99 -15.91 -3.50 -9.76
C ARG A 99 -15.22 -4.16 -8.58
N ILE A 100 -15.23 -3.54 -7.40
CA ILE A 100 -14.52 -4.03 -6.21
C ILE A 100 -15.52 -4.72 -5.28
N VAL A 101 -16.05 -5.86 -5.73
CA VAL A 101 -17.09 -6.59 -5.00
C VAL A 101 -16.59 -7.96 -4.61
N ALA A 102 -16.53 -8.20 -3.30
CA ALA A 102 -16.31 -9.54 -2.77
C ALA A 102 -17.65 -10.23 -2.56
N CYS A 103 -17.70 -11.52 -2.87
CA CYS A 103 -18.87 -12.35 -2.76
C CYS A 103 -18.61 -13.50 -1.77
N PHE A 104 -19.52 -13.64 -0.82
CA PHE A 104 -19.60 -14.78 0.09
C PHE A 104 -20.85 -15.58 -0.27
N LYS A 105 -20.66 -16.56 -1.17
CA LYS A 105 -21.74 -17.25 -1.88
C LYS A 105 -22.61 -18.04 -0.91
N GLU A 106 -22.01 -18.63 0.11
CA GLU A 106 -22.63 -19.50 1.10
C GLU A 106 -23.70 -18.77 1.91
N LEU A 107 -23.48 -17.49 2.21
CA LEU A 107 -24.45 -16.65 2.93
C LEU A 107 -25.27 -15.75 2.01
N GLY A 108 -24.99 -15.74 0.71
CA GLY A 108 -25.60 -14.79 -0.22
C GLY A 108 -25.34 -13.35 0.21
N ILE A 109 -24.09 -13.03 0.55
CA ILE A 109 -23.67 -11.67 0.95
C ILE A 109 -22.68 -11.13 -0.09
N ILE A 110 -22.85 -9.87 -0.46
CA ILE A 110 -21.88 -9.11 -1.24
C ILE A 110 -21.32 -7.97 -0.39
N ILE A 111 -20.02 -7.74 -0.53
CA ILE A 111 -19.30 -6.67 0.16
C ILE A 111 -18.68 -5.79 -0.92
N ILE A 112 -18.96 -4.50 -0.88
CA ILE A 112 -18.41 -3.51 -1.82
C ILE A 112 -17.31 -2.73 -1.10
N ASP A 113 -16.08 -2.87 -1.57
CA ASP A 113 -14.96 -2.11 -1.02
C ASP A 113 -14.97 -0.68 -1.56
N MET A 114 -15.29 0.27 -0.69
CA MET A 114 -15.32 1.71 -1.03
C MET A 114 -13.93 2.38 -0.98
N ALA A 115 -12.92 1.63 -0.54
CA ALA A 115 -11.52 2.05 -0.49
C ALA A 115 -10.66 1.05 -1.26
N ALA A 116 -9.45 1.45 -1.63
CA ALA A 116 -8.55 0.59 -2.40
C ALA A 116 -8.23 -0.68 -1.58
N PRO A 117 -8.62 -1.86 -2.07
CA PRO A 117 -8.46 -3.08 -1.30
C PRO A 117 -7.01 -3.56 -1.34
N PHE A 118 -6.66 -4.40 -0.37
CA PHE A 118 -5.41 -5.14 -0.43
C PHE A 118 -5.51 -6.21 -1.54
N GLY A 119 -4.46 -6.32 -2.38
CA GLY A 119 -4.45 -7.23 -3.52
C GLY A 119 -4.85 -6.61 -4.88
N TRP A 120 -5.34 -5.37 -4.91
CA TRP A 120 -5.55 -4.66 -6.17
C TRP A 120 -4.23 -4.12 -6.72
N ALA A 121 -3.95 -4.37 -8.01
CA ALA A 121 -2.74 -3.92 -8.70
C ALA A 121 -2.58 -2.39 -8.70
N GLY A 122 -3.68 -1.63 -8.65
CA GLY A 122 -3.66 -0.18 -8.56
C GLY A 122 -3.37 0.39 -7.17
N SER A 123 -3.48 -0.40 -6.10
CA SER A 123 -3.30 0.08 -4.72
C SER A 123 -1.89 0.64 -4.47
N PRO A 124 -0.79 -0.08 -4.76
CA PRO A 124 0.56 0.46 -4.56
C PRO A 124 0.86 1.75 -5.35
N PRO A 125 0.61 1.85 -6.68
CA PRO A 125 0.94 3.06 -7.41
C PRO A 125 0.10 4.28 -7.00
N CYS A 126 -1.18 4.08 -6.68
CA CYS A 126 -2.02 5.15 -6.16
C CYS A 126 -1.52 5.66 -4.80
N TYR A 127 -1.12 4.75 -3.91
CA TYR A 127 -0.61 5.13 -2.60
C TYR A 127 0.73 5.85 -2.69
N ALA A 128 1.64 5.39 -3.54
CA ALA A 128 2.93 6.06 -3.73
C ALA A 128 2.76 7.51 -4.23
N LEU A 129 1.78 7.79 -5.09
CA LEU A 129 1.44 9.15 -5.48
C LEU A 129 0.96 9.99 -4.28
N PHE A 130 0.03 9.45 -3.50
CA PHE A 130 -0.49 10.09 -2.29
C PHE A 130 0.61 10.35 -1.26
N GLY A 131 1.45 9.35 -0.97
CA GLY A 131 2.58 9.46 -0.04
C GLY A 131 3.62 10.49 -0.47
N ARG A 132 3.92 10.60 -1.77
CA ARG A 132 4.82 11.65 -2.29
C ARG A 132 4.30 13.06 -2.02
N ALA A 133 2.99 13.27 -2.11
CA ALA A 133 2.39 14.57 -1.80
C ALA A 133 2.58 14.93 -0.32
N ILE A 134 2.37 13.97 0.59
CA ILE A 134 2.61 14.16 2.04
C ILE A 134 4.10 14.45 2.31
N LEU A 135 5.01 13.68 1.71
CA LEU A 135 6.46 13.87 1.90
C LEU A 135 6.99 15.19 1.33
N ALA A 136 6.39 15.70 0.24
CA ALA A 136 6.73 17.01 -0.31
C ALA A 136 6.40 18.14 0.68
N ASP A 137 5.30 18.01 1.42
CA ASP A 137 4.93 18.95 2.46
C ASP A 137 5.75 18.77 3.75
N GLY A 138 5.97 17.51 4.17
CA GLY A 138 6.79 17.16 5.36
C GLY A 138 8.26 17.57 5.26
N ARG A 139 8.86 17.58 4.06
CA ARG A 139 10.22 18.09 3.85
C ARG A 139 10.39 19.57 4.23
N LYS A 140 9.31 20.37 4.16
CA LYS A 140 9.32 21.77 4.64
C LYS A 140 9.41 21.85 6.16
N PHE A 141 8.85 20.88 6.89
CA PHE A 141 8.88 20.84 8.36
C PHE A 141 10.21 20.29 8.91
N ALA A 142 10.80 19.27 8.28
CA ALA A 142 12.07 18.69 8.73
C ALA A 142 13.27 19.63 8.56
N CYS A 143 13.22 20.56 7.60
CA CYS A 143 14.26 21.58 7.43
C CYS A 143 14.22 22.64 8.57
N ASN A 144 13.05 22.85 9.18
CA ASN A 144 12.85 23.86 10.23
C ASN A 144 13.09 23.36 11.66
N SER A 145 13.34 22.06 11.88
CA SER A 145 13.57 21.47 13.20
C SER A 145 15.05 21.14 13.48
N VAL A 146 15.98 21.53 12.59
CA VAL A 146 17.42 21.36 12.80
C VAL A 146 17.92 22.40 13.81
N GLY A 147 17.76 22.10 15.09
CA GLY A 147 18.40 22.82 16.19
C GLY A 147 19.92 22.64 16.13
N VAL A 148 20.62 23.75 16.31
CA VAL A 148 22.08 23.91 16.34
C VAL A 148 22.72 22.96 17.38
N GLY A 149 23.61 22.04 16.94
CA GLY A 149 24.59 21.44 17.87
C GLY A 149 25.03 19.98 17.67
N GLU A 150 24.28 19.12 16.97
CA GLU A 150 24.69 17.72 16.78
C GLU A 150 24.74 17.32 15.29
N HIS A 151 25.91 16.91 14.80
CA HIS A 151 26.06 16.33 13.47
C HIS A 151 25.33 14.99 13.40
N ARG A 152 24.08 14.97 12.92
CA ARG A 152 23.28 13.76 12.69
C ARG A 152 22.98 13.58 11.19
N ALA A 153 23.30 12.42 10.64
CA ALA A 153 22.86 12.02 9.31
C ALA A 153 21.62 11.12 9.42
N PHE A 154 20.51 11.56 8.81
CA PHE A 154 19.26 10.80 8.74
C PHE A 154 18.99 10.27 7.33
N PHE A 155 18.43 9.06 7.26
CA PHE A 155 17.93 8.43 6.03
C PHE A 155 16.44 8.14 6.17
N SER A 156 15.67 8.47 5.13
CA SER A 156 14.28 8.03 4.95
C SER A 156 14.22 7.13 3.73
N LEU A 157 13.45 6.05 3.85
CA LEU A 157 12.86 5.35 2.70
C LEU A 157 11.68 6.17 2.15
#